data_AF-A0A356AV87-F1
#
_entry.id   AF-A0A356AV87-F1
#
_cell.length_a   1.000
_cell.length_b   1.000
_cell.length_c   1.000
_cell.angle_alpha   90.00
_cell.angle_beta   90.00
_cell.angle_gamma   90.00
#
_symmetry.space_group_name_H-M   'P 1'
#
loop_
_entity.id
_entity.type
_entity.pdbx_description
1 polymer ?
#
loop_
_entity_poly.entity_id
_entity_poly.type
_entity_poly.pdbx_seq_one_letter_code
_entity_poly.pdbx_strand_id
1 'polypeptide(L)'
;MPDNGYPNVSYGGGWNSDVVRWFTGTASHNVVAFNNQRQSRANGTITLWSMADIAKVFRANAPGTFSGVKKYERSLALVEINNQSSYVLDVFRVGNGPAGSYEKYNRSNIANLSTQGLNLMQTKREYPAAIYMDHFQESIKHDDVWIADWALTNHFNVFNYAFSVHLKMMDMTRNENVFICDTWLPPSMTLKSQGHEGFQLPGIVTERTVEEGEVATFVSVLEPYSKESKVVSTQRLSCVSSDNTDYDENVAVTVETYKQKRDIVILLDGDLSQEKRDVTVDSEIGDIKTNCQFCLIRYDEQGTIELIRASKGDYVQIDGERFEVENTDEVTVFDFSE
;
A
#
# COMPACT_ATOMS: atom_id res chain seq x y z
N MET A 1 -1.40 1.07 11.60
CA MET A 1 -1.39 2.48 11.17
C MET A 1 -2.57 3.19 11.80
N PRO A 2 -2.39 4.37 12.43
CA PRO A 2 -3.49 5.08 13.07
C PRO A 2 -4.35 5.84 12.05
N ASP A 3 -5.64 5.93 12.36
CA ASP A 3 -6.50 7.01 11.88
C ASP A 3 -6.49 8.12 12.95
N ASN A 4 -6.77 9.37 12.55
CA ASN A 4 -6.91 10.44 13.54
C ASN A 4 -8.18 10.23 14.38
N GLY A 5 -9.22 9.59 13.85
CA GLY A 5 -10.43 9.19 14.57
C GLY A 5 -11.53 10.26 14.55
N TYR A 6 -12.06 10.63 15.71
CA TYR A 6 -13.06 11.70 15.80
C TYR A 6 -12.41 13.05 16.16
N PRO A 7 -12.73 14.14 15.42
CA PRO A 7 -12.11 15.43 15.66
C PRO A 7 -12.45 15.99 17.04
N ASN A 8 -11.45 16.55 17.71
CA ASN A 8 -11.68 17.28 18.94
C ASN A 8 -12.32 18.65 18.61
N VAL A 9 -13.62 18.79 18.84
CA VAL A 9 -14.38 20.03 18.57
C VAL A 9 -14.32 21.04 19.71
N SER A 10 -13.59 20.74 20.80
CA SER A 10 -13.42 21.66 21.93
C SER A 10 -12.35 22.73 21.66
N TYR A 11 -11.64 22.65 20.54
CA TYR A 11 -10.75 23.72 20.08
C TYR A 11 -11.55 24.97 19.66
N GLY A 12 -10.99 26.15 19.89
CA GLY A 12 -11.60 27.44 19.53
C GLY A 12 -12.07 27.45 18.06
N GLY A 13 -13.32 27.86 17.83
CA GLY A 13 -13.96 27.80 16.51
C GLY A 13 -14.77 26.52 16.24
N GLY A 14 -14.73 25.52 17.14
CA GLY A 14 -15.54 24.31 17.05
C GLY A 14 -15.33 23.56 15.74
N TRP A 15 -16.43 23.17 15.08
CA TRP A 15 -16.43 22.52 13.77
C TRP A 15 -15.75 23.31 12.64
N ASN A 16 -15.58 24.63 12.82
CA ASN A 16 -14.94 25.49 11.84
C ASN A 16 -13.46 25.75 12.14
N SER A 17 -12.91 25.15 13.20
CA SER A 17 -11.51 25.31 13.58
C SER A 17 -10.58 24.65 12.57
N ASP A 18 -9.37 25.20 12.44
CA ASP A 18 -8.33 24.62 11.58
C ASP A 18 -7.91 23.22 12.04
N VAL A 19 -8.00 22.94 13.34
CA VAL A 19 -7.78 21.59 13.89
C VAL A 19 -8.78 20.61 13.30
N VAL A 20 -10.07 20.93 13.28
CA VAL A 20 -11.11 20.07 12.68
C VAL A 20 -10.88 19.91 11.18
N ARG A 21 -10.46 20.97 10.48
CA ARG A 21 -10.16 20.93 9.04
C ARG A 21 -9.02 19.97 8.72
N TRP A 22 -7.93 20.01 9.50
CA TRP A 22 -6.84 19.04 9.42
C TRP A 22 -7.35 17.62 9.67
N PHE A 23 -8.01 17.42 10.81
CA PHE A 23 -8.47 16.13 11.30
C PHE A 23 -9.35 15.38 10.30
N THR A 24 -10.17 16.12 9.55
CA THR A 24 -11.11 15.57 8.56
C THR A 24 -10.59 15.70 7.12
N GLY A 25 -9.38 16.23 6.94
CA GLY A 25 -8.73 16.43 5.65
C GLY A 25 -8.02 15.16 5.18
N THR A 26 -7.97 14.97 3.86
CA THR A 26 -7.35 13.80 3.20
C THR A 26 -5.91 13.55 3.64
N ALA A 27 -5.08 14.60 3.69
CA ALA A 27 -3.66 14.51 4.04
C ALA A 27 -3.41 14.02 5.48
N SER A 28 -4.43 14.08 6.33
CA SER A 28 -4.37 13.53 7.68
C SER A 28 -4.84 12.08 7.74
N HIS A 29 -4.87 11.31 6.64
CA HIS A 29 -5.26 9.89 6.60
C HIS A 29 -4.31 9.08 5.70
N ASN A 30 -4.27 7.76 5.86
CA ASN A 30 -3.40 6.88 5.07
C ASN A 30 -4.03 6.56 3.70
N VAL A 31 -4.22 7.59 2.89
CA VAL A 31 -5.00 7.60 1.63
C VAL A 31 -4.31 8.49 0.59
N VAL A 32 -4.89 8.60 -0.60
CA VAL A 32 -4.36 9.45 -1.68
C VAL A 32 -5.14 10.77 -1.80
N ALA A 33 -4.43 11.88 -1.97
CA ALA A 33 -4.98 13.16 -2.42
C ALA A 33 -4.66 13.42 -3.90
N PHE A 34 -5.49 14.21 -4.56
CA PHE A 34 -5.25 14.74 -5.90
C PHE A 34 -5.09 16.26 -5.82
N ASN A 35 -3.96 16.80 -6.29
CA ASN A 35 -3.66 18.24 -6.29
C ASN A 35 -3.95 18.92 -4.93
N ASN A 36 -3.58 18.27 -3.82
CA ASN A 36 -3.83 18.71 -2.44
C ASN A 36 -5.31 18.98 -2.09
N GLN A 37 -6.24 18.38 -2.84
CA GLN A 37 -7.67 18.52 -2.62
C GLN A 37 -8.19 17.59 -1.53
N ARG A 38 -9.27 18.03 -0.89
CA ARG A 38 -10.06 17.18 -0.01
C ARG A 38 -10.90 16.22 -0.84
N GLN A 39 -11.03 14.98 -0.37
CA GLN A 39 -11.92 14.01 -0.98
C GLN A 39 -13.38 14.49 -0.87
N SER A 40 -14.13 14.29 -1.95
CA SER A 40 -15.59 14.41 -1.92
C SER A 40 -16.22 13.15 -1.35
N ARG A 41 -17.48 13.23 -0.94
CA ARG A 41 -18.25 12.03 -0.64
C ARG A 41 -18.47 11.26 -1.94
N ALA A 42 -17.99 10.02 -1.99
CA ALA A 42 -18.20 9.09 -3.09
C ALA A 42 -18.70 7.75 -2.55
N ASN A 43 -19.44 7.01 -3.37
CA ASN A 43 -19.83 5.65 -3.05
C ASN A 43 -18.73 4.70 -3.53
N GLY A 44 -18.21 3.88 -2.62
CA GLY A 44 -17.30 2.80 -2.96
C GLY A 44 -18.04 1.53 -3.35
N THR A 45 -17.44 0.74 -4.23
CA THR A 45 -17.87 -0.63 -4.56
C THR A 45 -16.73 -1.60 -4.31
N ILE A 46 -17.03 -2.78 -3.77
CA ILE A 46 -16.07 -3.88 -3.69
C ILE A 46 -16.02 -4.53 -5.09
N THR A 47 -14.83 -4.62 -5.67
CA THR A 47 -14.62 -5.15 -7.03
C THR A 47 -13.82 -6.45 -7.06
N LEU A 48 -13.24 -6.86 -5.93
CA LEU A 48 -12.61 -8.15 -5.72
C LEU A 48 -12.78 -8.55 -4.24
N TRP A 49 -13.20 -9.79 -3.99
CA TRP A 49 -13.35 -10.34 -2.65
C TRP A 49 -12.84 -11.79 -2.60
N SER A 50 -11.53 -11.96 -2.51
CA SER A 50 -10.89 -13.28 -2.59
C SER A 50 -10.38 -13.69 -1.21
N MET A 51 -11.06 -14.64 -0.58
CA MET A 51 -10.76 -15.09 0.78
C MET A 51 -10.25 -16.53 0.77
N ALA A 52 -8.93 -16.68 0.75
CA ALA A 52 -8.25 -17.97 0.91
C ALA A 52 -7.89 -18.25 2.37
N ASP A 53 -7.37 -19.44 2.62
CA ASP A 53 -6.78 -19.87 3.89
C ASP A 53 -5.61 -18.95 4.31
N ILE A 54 -4.59 -18.83 3.46
CA ILE A 54 -3.35 -18.10 3.77
C ILE A 54 -3.29 -16.68 3.17
N ALA A 55 -4.31 -16.28 2.41
CA ALA A 55 -4.36 -14.98 1.76
C ALA A 55 -5.77 -14.40 1.75
N LYS A 56 -5.91 -13.14 2.16
CA LYS A 56 -7.19 -12.44 2.22
C LYS A 56 -7.06 -11.16 1.40
N VAL A 57 -7.75 -11.10 0.28
CA VAL A 57 -7.66 -10.02 -0.70
C VAL A 57 -8.99 -9.32 -0.82
N PHE A 58 -8.96 -7.99 -0.70
CA PHE A 58 -10.10 -7.17 -1.06
C PHE A 58 -9.67 -6.01 -1.92
N ARG A 59 -10.54 -5.60 -2.84
CA ARG A 59 -10.38 -4.41 -3.67
C ARG A 59 -11.64 -3.58 -3.60
N ALA A 60 -11.50 -2.29 -3.37
CA ALA A 60 -12.59 -1.34 -3.44
C ALA A 60 -12.24 -0.17 -4.34
N ASN A 61 -13.18 0.26 -5.18
CA ASN A 61 -13.07 1.42 -6.06
C ASN A 61 -14.15 2.46 -5.70
N ALA A 62 -13.77 3.73 -5.63
CA ALA A 62 -14.65 4.86 -5.33
C ALA A 62 -14.54 5.95 -6.41
N PRO A 63 -15.06 5.72 -7.63
CA PRO A 63 -15.03 6.71 -8.70
C PRO A 63 -15.69 8.03 -8.25
N GLY A 64 -15.15 9.17 -8.73
CA GLY A 64 -15.67 10.49 -8.36
C GLY A 64 -15.26 10.98 -6.98
N THR A 65 -14.32 10.31 -6.30
CA THR A 65 -13.67 10.81 -5.07
C THR A 65 -13.09 12.21 -5.27
N PHE A 66 -12.57 12.48 -6.47
CA PHE A 66 -12.23 13.81 -6.96
C PHE A 66 -12.96 14.08 -8.27
N SER A 67 -13.25 15.36 -8.55
CA SER A 67 -13.96 15.76 -9.77
C SER A 67 -13.20 15.31 -11.03
N GLY A 68 -13.87 14.55 -11.90
CA GLY A 68 -13.28 14.04 -13.16
C GLY A 68 -12.39 12.80 -13.02
N VAL A 69 -12.02 12.40 -11.79
CA VAL A 69 -11.20 11.20 -11.55
C VAL A 69 -12.10 9.96 -11.54
N LYS A 70 -11.86 9.05 -12.48
CA LYS A 70 -12.70 7.85 -12.69
C LYS A 70 -12.24 6.64 -11.89
N LYS A 71 -10.99 6.62 -11.44
CA LYS A 71 -10.44 5.52 -10.63
C LYS A 71 -9.92 6.06 -9.30
N TYR A 72 -10.39 5.46 -8.20
CA TYR A 72 -9.84 5.65 -6.87
C TYR A 72 -9.96 4.30 -6.15
N GLU A 73 -9.03 3.41 -6.45
CA GLU A 73 -9.10 1.98 -6.13
C GLU A 73 -7.95 1.58 -5.22
N ARG A 74 -8.26 0.85 -4.15
CA ARG A 74 -7.24 0.23 -3.30
C ARG A 74 -7.47 -1.26 -3.22
N SER A 75 -6.43 -2.04 -3.50
CA SER A 75 -6.35 -3.47 -3.26
C SER A 75 -5.43 -3.74 -2.09
N LEU A 76 -5.90 -4.49 -1.09
CA LEU A 76 -5.04 -5.02 -0.03
C LEU A 76 -5.06 -6.54 -0.10
N ALA A 77 -3.89 -7.16 -0.08
CA ALA A 77 -3.72 -8.60 0.10
C ALA A 77 -2.97 -8.86 1.39
N LEU A 78 -3.66 -9.36 2.41
CA LEU A 78 -3.06 -9.85 3.65
C LEU A 78 -2.60 -11.30 3.44
N VAL A 79 -1.30 -11.54 3.48
CA VAL A 79 -0.68 -12.84 3.22
C VAL A 79 -0.01 -13.36 4.48
N GLU A 80 -0.36 -14.58 4.87
CA GLU A 80 0.19 -15.26 6.03
C GLU A 80 1.54 -15.89 5.70
N ILE A 81 2.59 -15.49 6.42
CA ILE A 81 3.92 -16.10 6.33
C ILE A 81 3.97 -17.35 7.24
N ASN A 82 3.36 -17.24 8.43
CA ASN A 82 3.15 -18.33 9.39
C ASN A 82 2.03 -17.94 10.38
N ASN A 83 1.74 -18.79 11.36
CA ASN A 83 0.68 -18.59 12.38
C ASN A 83 0.81 -17.32 13.24
N GLN A 84 1.93 -16.60 13.16
CA GLN A 84 2.25 -15.41 13.97
C GLN A 84 2.68 -14.21 13.14
N SER A 85 2.83 -14.35 11.81
CA SER A 85 3.44 -13.31 10.97
C SER A 85 2.74 -13.26 9.62
N SER A 86 2.45 -12.03 9.20
CA SER A 86 1.81 -11.73 7.92
C SER A 86 2.36 -10.41 7.39
N TYR A 87 2.21 -10.21 6.09
CA TYR A 87 2.42 -8.93 5.44
C TYR A 87 1.17 -8.51 4.66
N VAL A 88 1.08 -7.24 4.32
CA VAL A 88 0.04 -6.69 3.45
C VAL A 88 0.69 -6.13 2.21
N LEU A 89 0.35 -6.66 1.03
CA LEU A 89 0.58 -5.97 -0.22
C LEU A 89 -0.53 -4.93 -0.42
N ASP A 90 -0.15 -3.66 -0.48
CA ASP A 90 -1.03 -2.51 -0.69
C ASP A 90 -0.79 -1.92 -2.08
N VAL A 91 -1.79 -2.03 -2.94
CA VAL A 91 -1.79 -1.46 -4.29
C VAL A 91 -2.89 -0.42 -4.39
N PHE A 92 -2.52 0.84 -4.61
CA PHE A 92 -3.44 1.95 -4.77
C PHE A 92 -3.36 2.49 -6.19
N ARG A 93 -4.47 2.40 -6.94
CA ARG A 93 -4.59 2.91 -8.31
C ARG A 93 -5.54 4.08 -8.34
N VAL A 94 -5.09 5.21 -8.83
CA VAL A 94 -5.89 6.44 -8.88
C VAL A 94 -5.60 7.23 -10.15
N GLY A 95 -6.64 7.74 -10.81
CA GLY A 95 -6.48 8.45 -12.08
C GLY A 95 -7.59 8.15 -13.07
N ASN A 96 -7.20 7.96 -14.33
CA ASN A 96 -8.09 7.90 -15.49
C ASN A 96 -9.00 9.14 -15.51
N GLY A 97 -8.36 10.31 -15.54
CA GLY A 97 -9.02 11.60 -15.36
C GLY A 97 -8.06 12.74 -15.72
N PRO A 98 -8.27 13.94 -15.15
CA PRO A 98 -7.42 15.10 -15.40
C PRO A 98 -5.96 14.84 -15.02
N ALA A 99 -5.04 15.45 -15.76
CA ALA A 99 -3.62 15.49 -15.39
C ALA A 99 -3.41 16.15 -14.01
N GLY A 100 -2.35 15.75 -13.31
CA GLY A 100 -1.95 16.37 -12.05
C GLY A 100 -1.16 15.45 -11.14
N SER A 101 -1.01 15.88 -9.89
CA SER A 101 -0.25 15.17 -8.86
C SER A 101 -1.17 14.39 -7.91
N TYR A 102 -0.80 13.14 -7.65
CA TYR A 102 -1.39 12.28 -6.65
C TYR A 102 -0.40 12.03 -5.53
N GLU A 103 -0.83 12.27 -4.28
CA GLU A 103 0.00 12.08 -3.08
C GLU A 103 -0.59 11.00 -2.19
N LYS A 104 0.11 9.87 -2.06
CA LYS A 104 -0.19 8.83 -1.05
C LYS A 104 0.49 9.21 0.26
N TYR A 105 -0.30 9.40 1.31
CA TYR A 105 0.22 9.61 2.66
C TYR A 105 0.29 8.28 3.40
N ASN A 106 1.42 8.03 4.05
CA ASN A 106 1.59 6.93 4.99
C ASN A 106 2.15 7.46 6.31
N ARG A 107 1.55 7.07 7.43
CA ARG A 107 2.07 7.33 8.76
C ARG A 107 1.82 6.15 9.70
N SER A 108 2.72 5.99 10.65
CA SER A 108 2.57 5.02 11.74
C SER A 108 2.05 5.69 13.01
N ASN A 109 2.08 4.94 14.11
CA ASN A 109 1.77 5.44 15.46
C ASN A 109 2.94 6.28 15.99
N ILE A 110 2.91 6.67 17.27
CA ILE A 110 4.02 7.35 17.95
C ILE A 110 5.27 6.47 17.85
N ALA A 111 6.19 6.84 16.97
CA ALA A 111 7.30 5.99 16.54
C ALA A 111 8.50 6.84 16.12
N ASN A 112 9.68 6.20 16.12
CA ASN A 112 10.85 6.74 15.44
C ASN A 112 10.90 6.16 14.02
N LEU A 113 11.02 7.02 13.02
CA LEU A 113 11.18 6.61 11.63
C LEU A 113 12.67 6.45 11.30
N SER A 114 13.00 5.37 10.60
CA SER A 114 14.26 5.20 9.88
C SER A 114 13.96 4.85 8.44
N THR A 115 14.85 5.23 7.53
CA THR A 115 14.71 4.95 6.10
C THR A 115 15.96 4.26 5.54
N GLN A 116 15.77 3.46 4.50
CA GLN A 116 16.85 2.84 3.72
C GLN A 116 16.55 3.02 2.23
N GLY A 117 17.60 3.15 1.42
CA GLY A 117 17.44 3.38 -0.02
C GLY A 117 16.92 4.78 -0.38
N LEU A 118 16.97 5.76 0.53
CA LEU A 118 16.60 7.16 0.28
C LEU A 118 17.79 8.10 0.57
N ASN A 119 18.03 9.06 -0.31
CA ASN A 119 18.96 10.17 -0.08
C ASN A 119 18.18 11.47 0.11
N LEU A 120 18.03 11.89 1.37
CA LEU A 120 17.12 12.97 1.78
C LEU A 120 17.81 14.33 1.89
N MET A 121 17.19 15.35 1.30
CA MET A 121 17.55 16.75 1.48
C MET A 121 16.37 17.56 2.03
N GLN A 122 16.67 18.53 2.90
CA GLN A 122 15.65 19.45 3.41
C GLN A 122 14.98 20.20 2.24
N THR A 123 13.66 20.26 2.26
CA THR A 123 12.85 20.93 1.24
C THR A 123 11.72 21.72 1.90
N LYS A 124 10.96 22.46 1.10
CA LYS A 124 9.72 23.12 1.53
C LYS A 124 8.59 22.67 0.62
N ARG A 125 7.46 22.34 1.23
CA ARG A 125 6.21 22.08 0.51
C ARG A 125 5.14 23.04 1.00
N GLU A 126 4.37 23.57 0.06
CA GLU A 126 3.24 24.43 0.36
C GLU A 126 1.95 23.61 0.24
N TYR A 127 1.17 23.65 1.30
CA TYR A 127 -0.15 23.03 1.36
C TYR A 127 -1.21 24.10 1.61
N PRO A 128 -2.49 23.83 1.30
CA PRO A 128 -3.58 24.68 1.72
C PRO A 128 -3.55 24.97 3.23
N ALA A 129 -4.20 26.06 3.64
CA ALA A 129 -4.32 26.41 5.05
C ALA A 129 -4.93 25.26 5.88
N ALA A 130 -4.58 25.20 7.18
CA ALA A 130 -5.02 24.17 8.11
C ALA A 130 -4.51 22.75 7.79
N ILE A 131 -3.34 22.64 7.17
CA ILE A 131 -2.56 21.40 7.05
C ILE A 131 -1.40 21.48 8.04
N TYR A 132 -1.27 20.49 8.92
CA TYR A 132 -0.25 20.43 9.96
C TYR A 132 0.79 19.38 9.60
N MET A 133 1.55 19.71 8.57
CA MET A 133 2.71 18.94 8.11
C MET A 133 3.90 19.89 8.00
N ASP A 134 5.05 19.49 8.52
CA ASP A 134 6.27 20.29 8.48
C ASP A 134 7.55 19.42 8.43
N HIS A 135 8.72 20.05 8.55
CA HIS A 135 10.03 19.39 8.50
C HIS A 135 10.26 18.50 7.26
N PHE A 136 9.78 18.95 6.10
CA PHE A 136 9.87 18.18 4.87
C PHE A 136 11.32 17.92 4.45
N GLN A 137 11.58 16.67 4.06
CA GLN A 137 12.75 16.29 3.30
C GLN A 137 12.31 15.53 2.05
N GLU A 138 12.99 15.77 0.95
CA GLU A 138 12.76 15.13 -0.34
C GLU A 138 13.89 14.16 -0.64
N SER A 139 13.54 12.98 -1.17
CA SER A 139 14.52 12.05 -1.70
C SER A 139 14.97 12.51 -3.07
N ILE A 140 16.22 12.96 -3.19
CA ILE A 140 16.82 13.36 -4.48
C ILE A 140 17.37 12.19 -5.28
N LYS A 141 17.45 11.02 -4.64
CA LYS A 141 17.79 9.75 -5.24
C LYS A 141 17.27 8.65 -4.33
N HIS A 142 16.61 7.66 -4.89
CA HIS A 142 16.21 6.45 -4.20
C HIS A 142 16.59 5.20 -4.99
N ASP A 143 16.63 4.07 -4.29
CA ASP A 143 16.71 2.75 -4.90
C ASP A 143 15.34 2.35 -5.47
N ASP A 144 15.30 1.33 -6.34
CA ASP A 144 14.04 0.80 -6.91
C ASP A 144 13.10 0.25 -5.84
N VAL A 145 13.67 -0.15 -4.69
CA VAL A 145 12.94 -0.51 -3.48
C VAL A 145 13.57 0.25 -2.32
N TRP A 146 12.78 1.10 -1.69
CA TRP A 146 13.19 1.83 -0.50
C TRP A 146 12.33 1.43 0.70
N ILE A 147 12.87 1.65 1.90
CA ILE A 147 12.28 1.18 3.14
C ILE A 147 11.98 2.37 4.05
N ALA A 148 10.80 2.36 4.66
CA ALA A 148 10.45 3.13 5.83
C ALA A 148 10.15 2.17 6.99
N ASP A 149 10.88 2.26 8.09
CA ASP A 149 10.67 1.46 9.29
C ASP A 149 10.32 2.37 10.47
N TRP A 150 9.12 2.20 11.00
CA TRP A 150 8.63 2.88 12.17
C TRP A 150 8.79 1.97 13.40
N ALA A 151 9.76 2.28 14.25
CA ALA A 151 9.93 1.66 15.56
C ALA A 151 8.96 2.29 16.56
N LEU A 152 7.90 1.56 16.96
CA LEU A 152 6.87 2.09 17.84
C LEU A 152 7.43 2.37 19.24
N THR A 153 7.13 3.56 19.74
CA THR A 153 7.43 3.93 21.12
C THR A 153 6.31 3.45 22.04
N ASN A 154 6.68 2.93 23.21
CA ASN A 154 5.72 2.49 24.22
C ASN A 154 5.30 3.66 25.13
N HIS A 155 4.90 4.78 24.53
CA HIS A 155 4.63 6.04 25.23
C HIS A 155 3.61 5.89 26.38
N PHE A 156 2.57 5.08 26.16
CA PHE A 156 1.50 4.83 27.14
C PHE A 156 1.72 3.59 28.02
N ASN A 157 2.88 2.92 27.92
CA ASN A 157 3.19 1.67 28.64
C ASN A 157 2.14 0.56 28.43
N VAL A 158 1.63 0.42 27.19
CA VAL A 158 0.55 -0.53 26.84
C VAL A 158 1.05 -1.89 26.33
N PHE A 159 2.36 -2.02 26.06
CA PHE A 159 3.01 -3.29 25.74
C PHE A 159 4.36 -3.41 26.45
N ASN A 160 5.00 -4.59 26.41
CA ASN A 160 6.33 -4.78 26.96
C ASN A 160 7.41 -4.34 25.95
N TYR A 161 8.41 -3.55 26.37
CA TYR A 161 9.55 -3.15 25.54
C TYR A 161 10.30 -4.35 24.92
N ALA A 162 10.25 -5.52 25.57
CA ALA A 162 10.80 -6.76 25.04
C ALA A 162 10.17 -7.19 23.70
N PHE A 163 9.01 -6.66 23.32
CA PHE A 163 8.43 -6.93 22.01
C PHE A 163 9.14 -6.19 20.88
N SER A 164 9.73 -5.00 21.10
CA SER A 164 10.31 -4.16 20.03
C SER A 164 9.42 -4.16 18.78
N VAL A 165 8.30 -3.42 18.83
CA VAL A 165 7.26 -3.48 17.80
C VAL A 165 7.55 -2.48 16.70
N HIS A 166 7.46 -2.94 15.45
CA HIS A 166 7.72 -2.12 14.27
C HIS A 166 6.60 -2.26 13.26
N LEU A 167 6.49 -1.24 12.40
CA LEU A 167 5.84 -1.35 11.10
C LEU A 167 6.90 -1.04 10.05
N LYS A 168 7.20 -2.00 9.18
CA LYS A 168 8.05 -1.78 8.01
C LYS A 168 7.20 -1.61 6.77
N MET A 169 7.58 -0.68 5.91
CA MET A 169 7.07 -0.52 4.56
C MET A 169 8.24 -0.63 3.59
N MET A 170 8.12 -1.53 2.62
CA MET A 170 8.99 -1.59 1.44
C MET A 170 8.15 -1.09 0.27
N ASP A 171 8.52 0.04 -0.31
CA ASP A 171 7.77 0.67 -1.40
C ASP A 171 8.50 0.39 -2.73
N MET A 172 7.71 0.08 -3.74
CA MET A 172 8.14 -0.26 -5.10
C MET A 172 7.28 0.48 -6.13
N THR A 173 6.75 1.64 -5.74
CA THR A 173 6.16 2.58 -6.70
C THR A 173 7.24 2.89 -7.75
N ARG A 174 6.82 3.08 -9.01
CA ARG A 174 7.74 3.48 -10.10
C ARG A 174 7.57 4.98 -10.34
N ASN A 175 8.59 5.67 -10.85
CA ASN A 175 8.48 7.07 -11.31
C ASN A 175 7.87 8.04 -10.28
N GLU A 176 8.17 7.84 -9.00
CA GLU A 176 7.67 8.63 -7.89
C GLU A 176 8.65 9.69 -7.40
N ASN A 177 8.12 10.69 -6.71
CA ASN A 177 8.90 11.48 -5.76
C ASN A 177 8.56 11.00 -4.35
N VAL A 178 9.56 10.95 -3.46
CA VAL A 178 9.38 10.52 -2.07
C VAL A 178 9.75 11.66 -1.14
N PHE A 179 8.85 11.96 -0.21
CA PHE A 179 9.08 12.93 0.85
C PHE A 179 8.88 12.29 2.21
N ILE A 180 9.62 12.78 3.20
CA ILE A 180 9.32 12.53 4.61
C ILE A 180 8.98 13.84 5.29
N CYS A 181 8.12 13.80 6.29
CA CYS A 181 7.69 14.96 7.06
C CYS A 181 7.18 14.56 8.44
N ASP A 182 6.96 15.54 9.29
CA ASP A 182 6.19 15.34 10.51
C ASP A 182 4.72 15.68 10.26
N THR A 183 3.81 14.86 10.79
CA THR A 183 2.37 15.06 10.72
C THR A 183 1.79 15.14 12.12
N TRP A 184 0.94 16.12 12.39
CA TRP A 184 0.43 16.31 13.74
C TRP A 184 -0.77 15.39 14.03
N LEU A 185 -0.71 14.60 15.10
CA LEU A 185 -1.86 13.92 15.70
C LEU A 185 -2.39 14.76 16.86
N PRO A 186 -3.58 15.37 16.73
CA PRO A 186 -4.15 16.18 17.80
C PRO A 186 -4.46 15.33 19.04
N PRO A 187 -4.33 15.89 20.25
CA PRO A 187 -4.59 15.15 21.48
C PRO A 187 -6.09 14.89 21.65
N SER A 188 -6.41 13.76 22.27
CA SER A 188 -7.77 13.49 22.77
C SER A 188 -8.19 14.57 23.78
N MET A 189 -9.50 14.70 24.04
CA MET A 189 -10.00 15.66 25.04
C MET A 189 -9.35 15.44 26.41
N THR A 190 -9.17 14.18 26.82
CA THR A 190 -8.55 13.83 28.09
C THR A 190 -7.09 14.28 28.14
N LEU A 191 -6.30 13.98 27.13
CA LEU A 191 -4.89 14.41 27.06
C LEU A 191 -4.78 15.95 27.02
N LYS A 192 -5.66 16.61 26.27
CA LYS A 192 -5.70 18.07 26.22
C LYS A 192 -6.02 18.70 27.57
N SER A 193 -6.96 18.12 28.34
CA SER A 193 -7.29 18.59 29.70
C SER A 193 -6.12 18.48 30.69
N GLN A 194 -5.12 17.64 30.36
CA GLN A 194 -3.89 17.45 31.13
C GLN A 194 -2.73 18.31 30.59
N GLY A 195 -2.99 19.20 29.62
CA GLY A 195 -1.98 20.11 29.05
C GLY A 195 -1.16 19.52 27.90
N HIS A 196 -1.53 18.36 27.35
CA HIS A 196 -0.84 17.79 26.19
C HIS A 196 -1.28 18.49 24.89
N GLU A 197 -0.35 18.73 23.96
CA GLU A 197 -0.58 19.44 22.69
C GLU A 197 -0.69 18.51 21.47
N GLY A 198 -0.59 17.21 21.66
CA GLY A 198 -0.64 16.20 20.60
C GLY A 198 0.74 15.64 20.28
N PHE A 199 0.81 14.78 19.28
CA PHE A 199 2.05 14.10 18.89
C PHE A 199 2.45 14.52 17.49
N GLN A 200 3.76 14.68 17.24
CA GLN A 200 4.28 14.69 15.89
C GLN A 200 4.56 13.25 15.49
N LEU A 201 3.96 12.82 14.39
CA LEU A 201 4.08 11.48 13.84
C LEU A 201 4.87 11.55 12.54
N PRO A 202 5.98 10.81 12.40
CA PRO A 202 6.74 10.81 11.17
C PRO A 202 5.91 10.17 10.05
N GLY A 203 5.74 10.90 8.96
CA GLY A 203 5.00 10.53 7.76
C GLY A 203 5.88 10.43 6.53
N ILE A 204 5.39 9.66 5.57
CA ILE A 204 5.93 9.54 4.21
C ILE A 204 4.85 10.03 3.24
N VAL A 205 5.27 10.79 2.23
CA VAL A 205 4.46 11.16 1.09
C VAL A 205 5.10 10.59 -0.17
N THR A 206 4.39 9.68 -0.84
CA THR A 206 4.78 9.18 -2.15
C THR A 206 3.94 9.93 -3.19
N GLU A 207 4.59 10.62 -4.11
CA GLU A 207 3.94 11.47 -5.11
C GLU A 207 4.11 10.89 -6.52
N ARG A 208 3.03 10.87 -7.29
CA ARG A 208 3.03 10.56 -8.72
C ARG A 208 2.36 11.69 -9.49
N THR A 209 3.05 12.27 -10.45
CA THR A 209 2.44 13.16 -11.45
C THR A 209 2.10 12.36 -12.69
N VAL A 210 0.90 12.55 -13.22
CA VAL A 210 0.39 11.82 -14.39
C VAL A 210 -0.25 12.76 -15.39
N GLU A 211 -0.26 12.34 -16.66
CA GLU A 211 -0.94 13.04 -17.75
C GLU A 211 -2.44 12.70 -17.78
N GLU A 212 -3.19 13.41 -18.62
CA GLU A 212 -4.63 13.19 -18.75
C GLU A 212 -4.93 11.76 -19.24
N GLY A 213 -5.80 11.06 -18.50
CA GLY A 213 -6.21 9.69 -18.78
C GLY A 213 -5.31 8.61 -18.17
N GLU A 214 -4.14 8.96 -17.63
CA GLU A 214 -3.23 8.01 -16.98
C GLU A 214 -3.66 7.66 -15.55
N VAL A 215 -3.11 6.56 -15.03
CA VAL A 215 -3.32 6.06 -13.66
C VAL A 215 -2.00 6.09 -12.90
N ALA A 216 -2.00 6.71 -11.72
CA ALA A 216 -0.93 6.57 -10.74
C ALA A 216 -1.13 5.28 -9.95
N THR A 217 -0.13 4.39 -9.97
CA THR A 217 -0.14 3.14 -9.21
C THR A 217 0.93 3.16 -8.13
N PHE A 218 0.49 3.15 -6.87
CA PHE A 218 1.35 3.07 -5.69
C PHE A 218 1.40 1.62 -5.20
N VAL A 219 2.61 1.11 -4.94
CA VAL A 219 2.82 -0.30 -4.57
C VAL A 219 3.73 -0.40 -3.36
N SER A 220 3.25 -1.00 -2.28
CA SER A 220 4.04 -1.19 -1.07
C SER A 220 3.71 -2.49 -0.35
N VAL A 221 4.71 -3.15 0.23
CA VAL A 221 4.53 -4.23 1.20
C VAL A 221 4.68 -3.68 2.62
N LEU A 222 3.67 -3.88 3.45
CA LEU A 222 3.63 -3.49 4.85
C LEU A 222 3.76 -4.72 5.74
N GLU A 223 4.70 -4.68 6.68
CA GLU A 223 4.95 -5.76 7.62
C GLU A 223 4.94 -5.24 9.07
N PRO A 224 3.94 -5.61 9.88
CA PRO A 224 4.07 -5.50 11.33
C PRO A 224 5.01 -6.60 11.84
N TYR A 225 6.04 -6.24 12.60
CA TYR A 225 6.94 -7.23 13.20
C TYR A 225 7.34 -6.90 14.63
N SER A 226 7.83 -7.93 15.32
CA SER A 226 8.33 -7.85 16.69
C SER A 226 9.74 -8.43 16.71
N LYS A 227 10.70 -7.64 17.22
CA LYS A 227 12.15 -7.94 17.27
C LYS A 227 12.83 -8.07 15.91
N GLU A 228 12.33 -8.96 15.06
CA GLU A 228 12.91 -9.29 13.77
C GLU A 228 11.83 -9.37 12.70
N SER A 229 12.09 -8.71 11.58
CA SER A 229 11.30 -8.84 10.36
C SER A 229 11.38 -10.26 9.80
N LYS A 230 10.27 -10.72 9.24
CA LYS A 230 10.10 -11.97 8.49
C LYS A 230 9.99 -11.75 6.99
N VAL A 231 9.88 -10.51 6.50
CA VAL A 231 10.05 -10.15 5.10
C VAL A 231 11.49 -9.70 4.85
N VAL A 232 12.26 -10.48 4.10
CA VAL A 232 13.69 -10.23 3.84
C VAL A 232 13.86 -9.20 2.74
N SER A 233 13.19 -9.39 1.61
CA SER A 233 13.30 -8.52 0.44
C SER A 233 11.98 -8.50 -0.34
N THR A 234 11.80 -7.48 -1.16
CA THR A 234 10.68 -7.38 -2.09
C THR A 234 11.17 -6.88 -3.43
N GLN A 235 10.49 -7.24 -4.51
CA GLN A 235 10.76 -6.73 -5.84
C GLN A 235 9.46 -6.62 -6.63
N ARG A 236 9.23 -5.49 -7.29
CA ARG A 236 8.16 -5.36 -8.26
C ARG A 236 8.60 -5.93 -9.61
N LEU A 237 7.84 -6.90 -10.11
CA LEU A 237 8.07 -7.57 -11.38
C LEU A 237 7.34 -6.84 -12.52
N SER A 238 7.79 -7.06 -13.75
CA SER A 238 7.09 -6.59 -14.95
C SER A 238 5.90 -7.51 -15.26
N CYS A 239 4.78 -6.93 -15.69
CA CYS A 239 3.57 -7.65 -16.09
C CYS A 239 3.27 -7.35 -17.56
N VAL A 240 3.95 -8.06 -18.47
CA VAL A 240 3.85 -7.81 -19.90
C VAL A 240 2.57 -8.42 -20.45
N SER A 241 1.63 -7.59 -20.87
CA SER A 241 0.38 -8.01 -21.51
C SER A 241 0.60 -8.56 -22.92
N SER A 242 -0.43 -9.18 -23.51
CA SER A 242 -0.33 -9.75 -24.86
C SER A 242 -0.01 -8.74 -25.98
N ASP A 243 -0.24 -7.44 -25.74
CA ASP A 243 0.16 -6.35 -26.63
C ASP A 243 1.63 -5.91 -26.45
N ASN A 244 2.40 -6.62 -25.63
CA ASN A 244 3.79 -6.34 -25.23
C ASN A 244 3.97 -5.06 -24.40
N THR A 245 2.93 -4.61 -23.70
CA THR A 245 2.99 -3.45 -22.80
C THR A 245 3.00 -3.90 -21.35
N ASP A 246 3.91 -3.33 -20.54
CA ASP A 246 3.88 -3.43 -19.07
C ASP A 246 3.02 -2.29 -18.50
N TYR A 247 1.72 -2.55 -18.35
CA TYR A 247 0.78 -1.57 -17.78
C TYR A 247 1.07 -1.40 -16.27
N ASP A 248 1.38 -0.18 -15.83
CA ASP A 248 1.71 0.13 -14.43
C ASP A 248 0.58 -0.30 -13.46
N GLU A 249 -0.65 -0.41 -13.94
CA GLU A 249 -1.80 -0.87 -13.18
C GLU A 249 -1.78 -2.38 -12.90
N ASN A 250 -1.13 -3.20 -13.73
CA ASN A 250 -0.92 -4.62 -13.43
C ASN A 250 0.28 -4.75 -12.49
N VAL A 251 0.07 -5.36 -11.32
CA VAL A 251 1.11 -5.43 -10.28
C VAL A 251 1.41 -6.88 -9.97
N ALA A 252 2.69 -7.24 -10.09
CA ALA A 252 3.25 -8.46 -9.53
C ALA A 252 4.42 -8.12 -8.62
N VAL A 253 4.48 -8.75 -7.45
CA VAL A 253 5.52 -8.52 -6.45
C VAL A 253 6.05 -9.86 -5.97
N THR A 254 7.37 -10.01 -6.01
CA THR A 254 8.08 -11.05 -5.27
C THR A 254 8.30 -10.57 -3.84
N VAL A 255 8.00 -11.43 -2.87
CA VAL A 255 8.29 -11.23 -1.44
C VAL A 255 9.12 -12.40 -0.96
N GLU A 256 10.38 -12.16 -0.64
CA GLU A 256 11.22 -13.16 0.02
C GLU A 256 10.99 -13.05 1.52
N THR A 257 10.72 -14.19 2.16
CA THR A 257 10.43 -14.28 3.58
C THR A 257 11.49 -15.08 4.32
N TYR A 258 11.42 -15.09 5.65
CA TYR A 258 12.35 -15.84 6.49
C TYR A 258 12.44 -17.31 6.04
N LYS A 259 13.65 -17.86 6.13
CA LYS A 259 14.01 -19.18 5.57
C LYS A 259 13.99 -19.26 4.03
N GLN A 260 14.12 -18.15 3.32
CA GLN A 260 14.24 -18.13 1.84
C GLN A 260 12.98 -18.65 1.12
N LYS A 261 11.82 -18.69 1.79
CA LYS A 261 10.54 -18.91 1.11
C LYS A 261 10.17 -17.70 0.29
N ARG A 262 9.56 -17.90 -0.87
CA ARG A 262 9.28 -16.83 -1.82
C ARG A 262 7.82 -16.84 -2.24
N ASP A 263 7.17 -15.70 -2.06
CA ASP A 263 5.81 -15.46 -2.56
C ASP A 263 5.87 -14.61 -3.82
N ILE A 264 5.15 -15.00 -4.87
CA ILE A 264 4.82 -14.13 -5.99
C ILE A 264 3.34 -13.78 -5.87
N VAL A 265 3.05 -12.51 -5.61
CA VAL A 265 1.68 -11.99 -5.46
C VAL A 265 1.36 -11.10 -6.65
N ILE A 266 0.31 -11.46 -7.38
CA ILE A 266 -0.18 -10.77 -8.56
C ILE A 266 -1.56 -10.18 -8.25
N LEU A 267 -1.70 -8.88 -8.49
CA LEU A 267 -2.94 -8.13 -8.39
C LEU A 267 -3.14 -7.36 -9.70
N LEU A 268 -3.89 -7.93 -10.66
CA LEU A 268 -4.15 -7.28 -11.95
C LEU A 268 -5.30 -6.30 -11.88
N ASP A 269 -5.25 -5.21 -12.64
CA ASP A 269 -6.32 -4.20 -12.65
C ASP A 269 -7.57 -4.74 -13.35
N GLY A 270 -8.68 -4.85 -12.61
CA GLY A 270 -9.96 -5.35 -13.11
C GLY A 270 -10.66 -4.43 -14.13
N ASP A 271 -10.25 -3.17 -14.27
CA ASP A 271 -10.82 -2.23 -15.24
C ASP A 271 -10.18 -2.35 -16.63
N LEU A 272 -9.01 -2.98 -16.76
CA LEU A 272 -8.35 -3.22 -18.04
C LEU A 272 -9.11 -4.26 -18.88
N SER A 273 -8.94 -4.28 -20.20
CA SER A 273 -9.54 -5.33 -21.05
C SER A 273 -8.92 -6.70 -20.74
N GLN A 274 -9.59 -7.80 -21.11
CA GLN A 274 -9.04 -9.15 -20.91
C GLN A 274 -7.67 -9.32 -21.59
N GLU A 275 -7.50 -8.79 -22.80
CA GLU A 275 -6.22 -8.76 -23.53
C GLU A 275 -5.11 -8.08 -22.71
N LYS A 276 -5.43 -6.93 -22.09
CA LYS A 276 -4.48 -6.18 -21.25
C LYS A 276 -4.23 -6.82 -19.88
N ARG A 277 -5.10 -7.72 -19.43
CA ARG A 277 -4.92 -8.46 -18.18
C ARG A 277 -4.32 -9.85 -18.40
N ASP A 278 -4.25 -10.33 -19.63
CA ASP A 278 -3.55 -11.58 -19.91
C ASP A 278 -2.05 -11.30 -19.96
N VAL A 279 -1.38 -11.51 -18.83
CA VAL A 279 0.02 -11.07 -18.63
C VAL A 279 0.97 -12.25 -18.52
N THR A 280 2.20 -12.00 -18.96
CA THR A 280 3.39 -12.76 -18.59
C THR A 280 4.16 -11.96 -17.54
N VAL A 281 4.39 -12.58 -16.38
CA VAL A 281 5.21 -12.04 -15.30
C VAL A 281 6.59 -12.67 -15.39
N ASP A 282 7.59 -11.83 -15.63
CA ASP A 282 9.00 -12.22 -15.65
C ASP A 282 9.49 -12.35 -14.21
N SER A 283 9.78 -13.59 -13.81
CA SER A 283 10.27 -13.91 -12.47
C SER A 283 11.54 -14.76 -12.56
N GLU A 284 12.43 -14.62 -11.58
CA GLU A 284 13.71 -15.35 -11.55
C GLU A 284 13.57 -16.88 -11.56
N ILE A 285 12.37 -17.38 -11.23
CA ILE A 285 12.06 -18.81 -11.08
C ILE A 285 11.20 -19.36 -12.22
N GLY A 286 10.91 -18.54 -13.24
CA GLY A 286 10.15 -18.95 -14.42
C GLY A 286 9.12 -17.91 -14.87
N ASP A 287 8.70 -18.01 -16.13
CA ASP A 287 7.63 -17.19 -16.68
C ASP A 287 6.28 -17.65 -16.12
N ILE A 288 5.57 -16.73 -15.47
CA ILE A 288 4.21 -16.99 -14.99
C ILE A 288 3.23 -16.30 -15.92
N LYS A 289 2.27 -17.04 -16.47
CA LYS A 289 1.20 -16.49 -17.30
C LYS A 289 -0.13 -16.60 -16.58
N THR A 290 -0.87 -15.51 -16.52
CA THR A 290 -2.18 -15.51 -15.88
C THR A 290 -3.01 -14.32 -16.32
N ASN A 291 -4.33 -14.49 -16.26
CA ASN A 291 -5.29 -13.38 -16.33
C ASN A 291 -6.10 -13.22 -15.03
N CYS A 292 -5.68 -13.88 -13.95
CA CYS A 292 -6.34 -13.82 -12.65
C CYS A 292 -6.11 -12.46 -11.98
N GLN A 293 -7.19 -11.81 -11.54
CA GLN A 293 -7.08 -10.53 -10.83
C GLN A 293 -6.39 -10.66 -9.46
N PHE A 294 -6.41 -11.87 -8.88
CA PHE A 294 -5.56 -12.25 -7.76
C PHE A 294 -4.91 -13.60 -8.05
N CYS A 295 -3.59 -13.67 -7.87
CA CYS A 295 -2.83 -14.91 -7.82
C CYS A 295 -1.74 -14.79 -6.75
N LEU A 296 -1.59 -15.81 -5.91
CA LEU A 296 -0.47 -16.03 -5.01
C LEU A 296 0.14 -17.38 -5.36
N ILE A 297 1.45 -17.38 -5.60
CA ILE A 297 2.26 -18.59 -5.76
C ILE A 297 3.32 -18.56 -4.67
N ARG A 298 3.45 -19.65 -3.92
CA ARG A 298 4.50 -19.77 -2.88
C ARG A 298 5.47 -20.86 -3.26
N TYR A 299 6.74 -20.56 -3.13
CA TYR A 299 7.86 -21.47 -3.34
C TYR A 299 8.57 -21.73 -2.01
N ASP A 300 9.01 -22.97 -1.83
CA ASP A 300 9.86 -23.39 -0.71
C ASP A 300 11.30 -22.87 -0.86
N GLU A 301 12.16 -23.23 0.10
CA GLU A 301 13.57 -22.82 0.12
C GLU A 301 14.41 -23.46 -1.02
N GLN A 302 13.87 -24.49 -1.68
CA GLN A 302 14.48 -25.18 -2.82
C GLN A 302 14.00 -24.63 -4.17
N GLY A 303 13.03 -23.71 -4.17
CA GLY A 303 12.41 -23.18 -5.38
C GLY A 303 11.31 -24.08 -5.95
N THR A 304 10.79 -25.03 -5.17
CA THR A 304 9.64 -25.86 -5.54
C THR A 304 8.35 -25.14 -5.18
N ILE A 305 7.34 -25.20 -6.05
CA ILE A 305 6.01 -24.65 -5.76
C ILE A 305 5.40 -25.45 -4.59
N GLU A 306 5.02 -24.76 -3.51
CA GLU A 306 4.26 -25.33 -2.39
C GLU A 306 2.76 -25.24 -2.66
N LEU A 307 2.30 -24.09 -3.19
CA LEU A 307 0.89 -23.81 -3.40
C LEU A 307 0.63 -22.73 -4.45
N ILE A 308 -0.61 -22.72 -4.95
CA ILE A 308 -1.20 -21.65 -5.74
C ILE A 308 -2.58 -21.30 -5.15
N ARG A 309 -2.88 -20.00 -5.06
CA ARG A 309 -4.20 -19.45 -4.73
C ARG A 309 -4.55 -18.42 -5.78
N ALA A 310 -5.61 -18.64 -6.55
CA ALA A 310 -5.99 -17.72 -7.61
C ALA A 310 -7.50 -17.54 -7.71
N SER A 311 -7.94 -16.39 -8.21
CA SER A 311 -9.38 -16.08 -8.40
C SER A 311 -9.56 -15.00 -9.46
N LYS A 312 -10.80 -14.86 -9.96
CA LYS A 312 -11.20 -13.86 -10.96
C LYS A 312 -10.29 -13.89 -12.20
N GLY A 313 -10.15 -15.08 -12.77
CA GLY A 313 -9.50 -15.33 -14.05
C GLY A 313 -9.76 -16.76 -14.46
N ASP A 314 -9.16 -17.17 -15.56
CA ASP A 314 -9.40 -18.47 -16.16
C ASP A 314 -8.22 -19.42 -15.91
N TYR A 315 -7.02 -18.91 -15.62
CA TYR A 315 -5.85 -19.78 -15.45
C TYR A 315 -4.65 -19.14 -14.74
N VAL A 316 -3.77 -20.02 -14.28
CA VAL A 316 -2.36 -19.75 -13.98
C VAL A 316 -1.52 -20.76 -14.74
N GLN A 317 -0.44 -20.33 -15.38
CA GLN A 317 0.49 -21.22 -16.08
C GLN A 317 1.92 -20.91 -15.64
N ILE A 318 2.66 -21.95 -15.27
CA ILE A 318 4.03 -21.87 -14.76
C ILE A 318 4.83 -22.96 -15.47
N ASP A 319 5.98 -22.62 -16.06
CA ASP A 319 6.86 -23.57 -16.76
C ASP A 319 6.18 -24.47 -17.81
N GLY A 320 5.09 -23.97 -18.41
CA GLY A 320 4.31 -24.69 -19.42
C GLY A 320 3.19 -25.57 -18.85
N GLU A 321 3.14 -25.80 -17.54
CA GLU A 321 2.01 -26.44 -16.87
C GLU A 321 0.90 -25.42 -16.59
N ARG A 322 -0.34 -25.77 -16.93
CA ARG A 322 -1.51 -24.89 -16.82
C ARG A 322 -2.49 -25.41 -15.77
N PHE A 323 -2.89 -24.52 -14.88
CA PHE A 323 -3.86 -24.72 -13.82
C PHE A 323 -5.11 -23.90 -14.15
N GLU A 324 -6.25 -24.57 -14.32
CA GLU A 324 -7.52 -23.90 -14.63
C GLU A 324 -8.12 -23.27 -13.37
N VAL A 325 -8.51 -22.00 -13.46
CA VAL A 325 -9.05 -21.21 -12.35
C VAL A 325 -10.50 -20.85 -12.67
N GLU A 326 -11.36 -20.90 -11.65
CA GLU A 326 -12.73 -20.42 -11.83
C GLU A 326 -12.76 -18.89 -11.85
N ASN A 327 -13.44 -18.31 -12.84
CA ASN A 327 -13.58 -16.86 -12.98
C ASN A 327 -14.65 -16.30 -12.02
N THR A 328 -14.44 -16.51 -10.72
CA THR A 328 -15.29 -16.08 -9.62
C THR A 328 -14.44 -15.44 -8.52
N ASP A 329 -15.08 -14.87 -7.50
CA ASP A 329 -14.38 -14.38 -6.31
C ASP A 329 -13.93 -15.54 -5.39
N GLU A 330 -14.45 -16.76 -5.60
CA GLU A 330 -14.01 -17.93 -4.85
C GLU A 330 -12.60 -18.31 -5.29
N VAL A 331 -11.74 -18.58 -4.31
CA VAL A 331 -10.34 -18.89 -4.56
C VAL A 331 -10.21 -20.34 -5.00
N THR A 332 -9.67 -20.56 -6.19
CA THR A 332 -9.20 -21.87 -6.62
C THR A 332 -7.88 -22.18 -5.92
N VAL A 333 -7.80 -23.38 -5.34
CA VAL A 333 -6.72 -23.82 -4.45
C VAL A 333 -5.97 -24.97 -5.10
N PHE A 334 -4.65 -24.85 -5.16
CA PHE A 334 -3.74 -25.93 -5.52
C PHE A 334 -2.66 -26.07 -4.44
N ASP A 335 -2.49 -27.26 -3.90
CA ASP A 335 -1.48 -27.60 -2.91
C ASP A 335 -0.59 -28.72 -3.47
N PHE A 336 0.73 -28.53 -3.39
CA PHE A 336 1.73 -29.41 -3.99
C PHE A 336 2.64 -30.05 -2.94
N SER A 337 2.69 -29.49 -1.74
CA SER A 337 3.28 -30.12 -0.57
C SER A 337 2.27 -31.04 0.12
N GLU A 338 2.62 -32.32 0.34
CA GLU A 338 1.89 -33.25 1.22
C GLU A 338 2.03 -32.91 2.71
#